data_AF-A0AAU1QI34-F1
#
_entry.id   AF-A0AAU1QI34-F1
#
_cell.length_a   1.000
_cell.length_b   1.000
_cell.length_c   1.000
_cell.angle_alpha   90.00
_cell.angle_beta   90.00
_cell.angle_gamma   90.00
#
_symmetry.space_group_name_H-M   'P 1'
#
loop_
_entity.id
_entity.type
_entity.pdbx_description
1 polymer ?
#
loop_
_entity_poly.entity_id
_entity_poly.type
_entity_poly.pdbx_seq_one_letter_code
_entity_poly.pdbx_strand_id
1 'polypeptide(L)'
;MKELPRLPFDNPAVLGIAPQMRALQQEGPITGVRTAGEDAWLVTRYGEVRKLLADRRLGLSNPNPEQSAKSAARNFMMALMAGDD
;
A
#
# COMPACT_ATOMS: atom_id res chain seq x y z
N MET A 1 -0.92 -15.26 15.74
CA MET A 1 -0.31 -14.76 14.49
C MET A 1 -0.64 -13.28 14.40
N LYS A 2 0.34 -12.37 14.19
CA LYS A 2 0.06 -10.92 14.12
C LYS A 2 -0.67 -10.65 12.80
N GLU A 3 -1.81 -9.96 12.88
CA GLU A 3 -2.60 -9.61 11.68
C GLU A 3 -1.81 -8.66 10.78
N LEU A 4 -1.92 -8.81 9.45
CA LEU A 4 -1.23 -7.96 8.50
C LEU A 4 -1.87 -6.55 8.48
N PRO A 5 -1.08 -5.47 8.53
CA PRO A 5 -1.58 -4.11 8.30
C PRO A 5 -2.33 -4.03 6.96
N ARG A 6 -3.46 -3.31 6.93
CA ARG A 6 -4.30 -3.19 5.73
C ARG A 6 -4.14 -1.82 5.07
N LEU A 7 -3.88 -1.81 3.76
CA LEU A 7 -3.89 -0.61 2.93
C LEU A 7 -5.30 -0.32 2.36
N PRO A 8 -5.65 0.96 2.13
CA PRO A 8 -4.89 2.17 2.48
C PRO A 8 -4.87 2.42 4.00
N PHE A 9 -3.82 3.08 4.49
CA PHE A 9 -3.75 3.51 5.89
C PHE A 9 -4.41 4.86 6.07
N ASP A 10 -5.13 5.03 7.18
CA ASP A 10 -5.76 6.31 7.52
C ASP A 10 -4.70 7.40 7.73
N ASN A 11 -4.97 8.58 7.16
CA ASN A 11 -4.18 9.77 7.38
C ASN A 11 -5.09 10.92 7.85
N PRO A 12 -5.04 11.32 9.13
CA PRO A 12 -5.87 12.39 9.65
C PRO A 12 -5.42 13.77 9.17
N ALA A 13 -4.21 13.90 8.64
CA ALA A 13 -3.71 15.15 8.07
C ALA A 13 -4.03 15.23 6.58
N VAL A 14 -4.42 16.42 6.10
CA VAL A 14 -4.67 16.68 4.67
C VAL A 14 -3.45 16.33 3.81
N LEU A 15 -2.25 16.54 4.33
CA LEU A 15 -0.98 16.23 3.65
C LEU A 15 -0.04 15.45 4.57
N GLY A 16 0.88 14.71 3.96
CA GLY A 16 1.93 13.99 4.67
C GLY A 16 1.78 12.47 4.57
N ILE A 17 2.47 11.77 5.47
CA ILE A 17 2.53 10.31 5.49
C ILE A 17 1.69 9.80 6.66
N ALA A 18 0.82 8.83 6.39
CA ALA A 18 -0.01 8.18 7.40
C ALA A 18 0.83 7.73 8.63
N PRO A 19 0.37 7.96 9.87
CA PRO A 19 1.12 7.58 11.07
C PRO A 19 1.52 6.10 11.09
N GLN A 20 0.64 5.20 10.61
CA GLN A 20 0.93 3.77 10.53
C GLN A 20 2.03 3.45 9.51
N MET A 21 2.08 4.15 8.37
CA MET A 21 3.18 4.01 7.40
C MET A 21 4.52 4.42 8.03
N ARG A 22 4.54 5.48 8.84
CA ARG A 22 5.72 5.93 9.59
C ARG A 22 6.16 4.90 10.64
N ALA A 23 5.21 4.33 11.39
CA ALA A 23 5.52 3.28 12.37
C ALA A 23 6.19 2.07 11.70
N LEU A 24 5.62 1.57 10.60
CA LEU A 24 6.18 0.44 9.85
C LEU A 24 7.58 0.75 9.30
N GLN A 25 7.83 1.97 8.84
CA GLN A 25 9.16 2.40 8.38
C GLN A 25 10.24 2.35 9.48
N GLN A 26 9.87 2.65 10.72
CA GLN A 26 10.76 2.55 11.87
C GLN A 26 11.02 1.11 12.27
N GLU A 27 9.99 0.26 12.24
CA GLU A 27 10.11 -1.18 12.53
C GLU A 27 11.03 -1.90 11.52
N GLY A 28 10.93 -1.56 10.24
CA GLY A 28 11.78 -2.18 9.22
C GLY A 28 11.58 -1.62 7.81
N PRO A 29 12.45 -2.01 6.86
CA PRO A 29 12.36 -1.55 5.48
C PRO A 29 11.23 -2.21 4.69
N ILE A 30 10.78 -3.41 5.09
CA ILE A 30 9.81 -4.24 4.38
C ILE A 30 8.82 -4.84 5.37
N THR A 31 7.52 -4.78 5.05
CA THR A 31 6.46 -5.41 5.85
C THR A 31 5.41 -6.04 4.94
N GLY A 32 4.90 -7.21 5.29
CA GLY A 32 3.74 -7.80 4.61
C GLY A 32 2.47 -7.03 4.93
N VAL A 33 1.64 -6.73 3.94
CA VAL A 33 0.41 -5.96 4.09
C VAL A 33 -0.73 -6.59 3.31
N ARG A 34 -1.96 -6.37 3.78
CA ARG A 34 -3.15 -6.68 3.00
C ARG A 34 -3.52 -5.48 2.15
N THR A 35 -3.86 -5.72 0.88
CA THR A 35 -4.42 -4.68 0.00
C THR A 35 -5.89 -4.97 -0.31
N ALA A 36 -6.54 -4.11 -1.09
CA ALA A 36 -7.88 -4.38 -1.59
C ALA A 36 -7.92 -5.55 -2.61
N GLY A 37 -6.77 -5.87 -3.21
CA GLY A 37 -6.57 -7.06 -4.03
C GLY A 37 -5.87 -8.15 -3.23
N GLU A 38 -4.67 -8.51 -3.68
CA GLU A 38 -3.86 -9.55 -3.03
C GLU A 38 -3.00 -8.97 -1.91
N ASP A 39 -2.57 -9.83 -0.99
CA ASP A 39 -1.56 -9.48 0.00
C ASP A 39 -0.25 -9.13 -0.71
N ALA A 40 0.48 -8.14 -0.20
CA ALA A 40 1.65 -7.56 -0.85
C ALA A 40 2.79 -7.27 0.13
N TRP A 41 3.97 -6.99 -0.41
CA TRP A 41 5.09 -6.45 0.36
C TRP A 41 5.12 -4.92 0.25
N LEU A 42 5.09 -4.24 1.38
CA LEU A 42 5.26 -2.79 1.48
C LEU A 42 6.71 -2.47 1.80
N VAL A 43 7.37 -1.69 0.93
CA VAL A 43 8.74 -1.21 1.12
C VAL A 43 8.72 0.28 1.45
N THR A 44 9.33 0.68 2.57
CA THR A 44 9.14 2.03 3.13
C THR A 44 10.41 2.88 3.17
N ARG A 45 11.61 2.29 3.09
CA ARG A 45 12.89 3.02 3.14
C ARG A 45 13.43 3.32 1.75
N TYR A 46 13.93 4.54 1.59
CA TYR A 46 14.38 5.06 0.30
C TYR A 46 15.45 4.19 -0.38
N GLY A 47 16.44 3.70 0.38
CA GLY A 47 17.54 2.90 -0.18
C GLY A 47 17.04 1.62 -0.85
N GLU A 48 16.06 0.98 -0.23
CA GLU A 48 15.46 -0.29 -0.60
C GLU A 48 14.48 -0.08 -1.75
N VAL A 49 13.64 0.95 -1.67
CA VAL A 49 12.77 1.35 -2.80
C VAL A 49 13.62 1.65 -4.04
N ARG A 50 14.68 2.46 -3.92
CA ARG A 50 15.55 2.80 -5.05
C ARG A 50 16.21 1.57 -5.67
N LYS A 51 16.70 0.65 -4.83
CA LYS A 51 17.31 -0.60 -5.30
C LYS A 51 16.31 -1.49 -6.03
N LEU A 52 15.13 -1.69 -5.47
CA LEU A 52 14.11 -2.58 -6.04
C LEU A 52 13.48 -2.02 -7.31
N LEU A 53 13.29 -0.69 -7.41
CA LEU A 53 12.84 -0.05 -8.65
C LEU A 53 13.85 -0.18 -9.80
N ALA A 54 15.14 -0.34 -9.48
CA ALA A 54 16.19 -0.57 -10.48
C ALA A 54 16.42 -2.07 -10.79
N ASP A 55 15.78 -2.97 -10.05
CA ASP A 55 15.98 -4.41 -10.19
C ASP A 55 15.12 -4.98 -11.32
N ARG A 56 15.77 -5.46 -12.38
CA ARG A 56 15.09 -6.01 -13.58
C ARG A 56 14.29 -7.28 -13.32
N ARG A 57 14.46 -7.92 -12.16
CA ARG A 57 13.65 -9.08 -11.76
C ARG A 57 12.23 -8.68 -11.35
N LEU A 58 12.02 -7.40 -11.01
CA LEU A 58 10.73 -6.86 -10.62
C LEU A 58 10.12 -6.08 -11.78
N GLY A 59 8.98 -6.56 -12.28
CA GLY A 59 8.16 -5.82 -13.23
C GLY A 59 7.40 -4.69 -12.53
N LEU A 60 7.24 -3.54 -13.20
CA LEU A 60 6.43 -2.42 -12.71
C LEU A 60 4.93 -2.60 -12.97
N SER A 61 4.57 -3.55 -13.84
CA SER A 61 3.18 -3.85 -14.18
C SER A 61 2.66 -5.00 -13.33
N ASN A 62 1.40 -4.91 -12.89
CA ASN A 62 0.74 -6.04 -12.27
C ASN A 62 0.56 -7.15 -13.33
N PRO A 63 1.03 -8.40 -13.09
CA PRO A 63 0.86 -9.49 -14.06
C PRO A 63 -0.61 -9.88 -14.29
N ASN A 64 -1.54 -9.47 -13.41
CA ASN A 64 -2.98 -9.71 -13.57
C ASN A 64 -3.83 -8.41 -13.46
N PRO A 65 -3.75 -7.51 -14.45
CA PRO A 65 -4.29 -6.14 -14.34
C PRO A 65 -5.81 -6.08 -14.15
N GLU A 66 -6.56 -7.06 -14.65
CA GLU A 66 -8.03 -7.07 -14.55
C GLU A 66 -8.55 -7.19 -13.11
N GLN A 67 -7.81 -7.84 -12.21
CA GLN A 67 -8.19 -7.96 -10.81
C GLN A 67 -7.91 -6.68 -10.01
N SER A 68 -6.81 -5.97 -10.30
CA SER A 68 -6.44 -4.73 -9.59
C SER A 68 -7.34 -3.54 -9.94
N ALA A 69 -7.77 -3.41 -11.20
CA ALA A 69 -8.64 -2.31 -11.61
C ALA A 69 -10.02 -2.37 -10.90
N LYS A 70 -10.55 -3.58 -10.71
CA LYS A 70 -11.82 -3.81 -10.00
C LYS A 70 -11.75 -3.43 -8.53
N SER A 71 -10.61 -3.65 -7.86
CA SER A 71 -10.46 -3.29 -6.45
C SER A 71 -10.28 -1.79 -6.24
N ALA A 72 -9.49 -1.11 -7.09
CA ALA A 72 -9.30 0.34 -7.02
C ALA A 72 -10.60 1.11 -7.25
N ALA A 73 -11.38 0.74 -8.28
CA ALA A 73 -12.68 1.36 -8.56
C ALA A 73 -13.69 1.12 -7.42
N ARG A 74 -13.71 -0.08 -6.84
CA ARG A 74 -14.56 -0.41 -5.69
C ARG A 74 -14.17 0.41 -4.45
N ASN A 75 -12.88 0.54 -4.15
CA ASN A 75 -12.40 1.33 -3.02
C ASN A 75 -12.72 2.83 -3.21
N PHE A 76 -12.50 3.36 -4.41
CA PHE A 76 -12.88 4.73 -4.74
C PHE A 76 -14.39 4.95 -4.54
N MET A 77 -15.22 4.00 -4.97
CA MET A 77 -16.66 4.05 -4.78
C MET A 77 -17.06 3.95 -3.30
N MET A 78 -16.43 3.08 -2.51
CA MET A 78 -16.71 2.99 -1.07
C MET A 78 -16.28 4.26 -0.32
N ALA A 79 -15.16 4.88 -0.70
CA ALA A 79 -14.76 6.18 -0.15
C ALA A 79 -15.79 7.28 -0.49
N LEU A 80 -16.34 7.26 -1.71
CA LEU A 80 -17.38 8.19 -2.13
C LEU A 80 -18.70 8.00 -1.36
N MET A 81 -19.05 6.75 -1.05
CA MET A 81 -20.28 6.39 -0.33
C MET A 81 -20.17 6.56 1.19
N ALA A 82 -18.95 6.56 1.73
CA ALA A 82 -18.71 6.75 3.17
C ALA A 82 -18.91 8.20 3.62
N GLY A 83 -18.87 9.17 2.71
CA GLY A 83 -19.25 10.56 2.94
C GLY A 83 -18.67 11.16 4.23
N ASP A 84 -17.36 11.35 4.29
CA ASP A 84 -16.75 12.16 5.35
C ASP A 84 -16.65 13.62 4.90
N ASP A 85 -17.36 14.50 5.63
CA ASP A 85 -17.10 15.94 5.80
C ASP A 85 -15.97 16.14 6.83
#